data_AF-Q71ID4-F1
#
_entry.id   AF-Q71ID4-F1
#
_cell.length_a   1.000
_cell.length_b   1.000
_cell.length_c   1.000
_cell.angle_alpha   90.00
_cell.angle_beta   90.00
_cell.angle_gamma   90.00
#
_symmetry.space_group_name_H-M   'P 1'
#
loop_
_entity.id
_entity.type
_entity.pdbx_description
1 polymer ?
#
loop_
_entity_poly.entity_id
_entity_poly.type
_entity_poly.pdbx_seq_one_letter_code
_entity_poly.pdbx_strand_id
1 'polypeptide(L)' 'MAFNLRNRSYLTLADFNTREMEYLLDLAEQLKKDKYAGVEQPRLKGKNIALIFEKDSTRTRCSFEVGAHDQGA' A
#
# COMPACT_ATOMS: atom_id res chain seq x y z
N MET A 1 8.82 -8.49 16.95
CA MET A 1 8.59 -9.73 16.18
C MET A 1 8.50 -9.35 14.72
N ALA A 2 9.31 -9.95 13.85
CA ALA A 2 9.32 -9.61 12.44
C ALA A 2 8.03 -10.13 11.76
N PHE A 3 7.10 -9.24 11.44
CA PHE A 3 5.97 -9.53 10.57
C PHE A 3 6.45 -9.44 9.12
N ASN A 4 6.31 -10.53 8.36
CA ASN A 4 6.73 -10.58 6.98
C ASN A 4 5.52 -10.84 6.07
N LEU A 5 5.08 -9.78 5.38
CA LEU A 5 4.02 -9.84 4.36
C LEU A 5 4.59 -9.81 2.93
N ARG A 6 5.90 -9.96 2.76
CA ARG A 6 6.54 -9.90 1.45
C ARG A 6 6.03 -11.04 0.56
N ASN A 7 5.73 -10.71 -0.70
CA ASN A 7 5.20 -11.63 -1.72
C ASN A 7 3.82 -12.25 -1.35
N ARG A 8 3.08 -11.64 -0.43
CA ARG A 8 1.71 -12.06 -0.10
C ARG A 8 0.69 -11.28 -0.95
N SER A 9 -0.30 -11.99 -1.49
CA SER A 9 -1.44 -11.37 -2.17
C SER A 9 -2.47 -10.86 -1.17
N TYR A 10 -3.12 -9.73 -1.48
CA TYR A 10 -4.24 -9.18 -0.71
C TYR A 10 -5.53 -9.36 -1.51
N LEU A 11 -6.27 -10.46 -1.25
CA LEU A 11 -7.50 -10.79 -1.99
C LEU A 11 -8.75 -10.58 -1.14
N THR A 12 -8.72 -11.04 0.11
CA THR A 12 -9.81 -10.83 1.07
C THR A 12 -9.29 -10.56 2.48
N LEU A 13 -10.08 -9.87 3.31
CA LEU A 13 -9.76 -9.65 4.73
C LEU A 13 -9.63 -10.95 5.51
N ALA A 14 -10.36 -12.00 5.10
CA ALA A 14 -10.30 -13.32 5.74
C ALA A 14 -8.93 -13.99 5.60
N ASP A 15 -8.09 -13.54 4.66
CA ASP A 15 -6.74 -14.06 4.50
C ASP A 15 -5.83 -13.59 5.64
N PHE A 16 -6.19 -12.55 6.39
CA PHE A 16 -5.35 -11.88 7.38
C PHE A 16 -5.84 -12.13 8.81
N ASN A 17 -4.92 -12.32 9.73
CA ASN A 17 -5.24 -12.33 11.16
C ASN A 17 -5.25 -10.90 11.74
N THR A 18 -5.79 -10.74 12.95
CA THR A 18 -5.92 -9.45 13.63
C THR A 18 -4.59 -8.68 13.71
N ARG A 19 -3.49 -9.35 14.06
CA ARG A 19 -2.19 -8.68 14.23
C ARG A 19 -1.61 -8.21 12.89
N GLU A 20 -1.86 -8.95 11.81
CA GLU A 20 -1.45 -8.55 10.46
C GLU A 20 -2.23 -7.33 10.00
N MET A 21 -3.53 -7.27 10.33
CA MET A 21 -4.36 -6.11 10.03
C MET A 21 -3.95 -4.88 10.85
N GLU A 22 -3.68 -5.05 12.15
CA GLU A 22 -3.13 -3.99 13.01
C GLU A 22 -1.82 -3.44 12.45
N TYR A 23 -0.91 -4.31 12.04
CA TYR A 23 0.34 -3.89 11.39
C TYR A 23 0.11 -3.06 10.11
N LEU A 24 -0.82 -3.47 9.25
CA LEU A 24 -1.15 -2.72 8.03
C LEU A 24 -1.75 -1.35 8.35
N LEU A 25 -2.59 -1.25 9.38
CA LEU A 25 -3.17 0.01 9.84
C LEU A 25 -2.11 0.95 10.42
N ASP A 26 -1.22 0.44 11.26
CA ASP A 26 -0.09 1.21 11.82
C ASP A 26 0.83 1.71 10.72
N LEU A 27 1.12 0.87 9.72
CA LEU A 27 1.91 1.26 8.56
C LEU A 27 1.22 2.36 7.74
N ALA A 28 -0.08 2.23 7.50
CA ALA A 28 -0.85 3.24 6.78
C ALA A 28 -0.87 4.59 7.51
N GLU A 29 -1.01 4.57 8.85
CA GLU A 29 -0.95 5.76 9.68
C GLU A 29 0.44 6.42 9.59
N GLN A 30 1.51 5.64 9.69
CA GLN A 30 2.88 6.16 9.60
C GLN A 30 3.14 6.80 8.23
N LEU A 31 2.81 6.11 7.13
CA LEU A 31 3.00 6.64 5.77
C LEU A 31 2.23 7.95 5.57
N LYS A 32 1.00 8.02 6.10
CA LYS A 32 0.21 9.25 6.10
C LYS A 32 0.94 10.36 6.86
N LYS A 33 1.37 10.10 8.11
CA LYS A 33 2.12 11.09 8.92
C LYS A 33 3.38 11.59 8.22
N ASP A 34 4.18 10.69 7.66
CA ASP A 34 5.43 11.03 6.96
C ASP A 34 5.17 11.93 5.74
N LYS A 35 4.14 11.61 4.96
CA LYS A 35 3.71 12.42 3.81
C LYS A 35 3.25 13.82 4.25
N TYR A 36 2.43 13.92 5.29
CA TYR A 36 1.99 15.22 5.83
C TYR A 36 3.14 16.05 6.39
N ALA A 37 4.14 15.41 6.99
CA ALA A 37 5.33 16.08 7.51
C ALA A 37 6.38 16.41 6.42
N GLY A 38 6.19 15.95 5.18
CA GLY A 38 7.13 16.16 4.08
C GLY A 38 8.43 15.36 4.20
N VAL A 39 8.43 14.30 5.03
CA VAL A 39 9.61 13.44 5.30
C VAL A 39 9.47 12.03 4.73
N GLU A 40 8.51 11.84 3.82
CA GLU A 40 8.24 10.58 3.15
C GLU A 40 9.50 9.98 2.52
N GLN A 41 9.71 8.68 2.77
CA GLN A 41 10.82 7.91 2.21
C GLN A 41 10.26 6.92 1.18
N PRO A 42 10.57 7.08 -0.13
CA PRO A 42 10.03 6.20 -1.16
C PRO A 42 10.57 4.78 -1.02
N ARG A 43 9.68 3.79 -0.85
CA ARG A 43 10.04 2.38 -0.60
C ARG A 43 9.94 1.48 -1.83
N LEU A 44 9.36 1.95 -2.93
CA LEU A 44 9.08 1.18 -4.15
C LEU A 44 9.91 1.62 -5.37
N LYS A 45 11.03 2.32 -5.15
CA LYS A 45 11.93 2.78 -6.23
C LYS A 45 12.29 1.66 -7.20
N GLY A 46 11.99 1.87 -8.48
CA GLY A 46 12.30 0.94 -9.58
C GLY A 46 11.37 -0.28 -9.64
N LYS A 47 10.20 -0.24 -8.99
CA LYS A 47 9.17 -1.28 -9.08
C LYS A 47 8.05 -0.81 -10.00
N ASN A 48 7.68 -1.64 -10.97
CA ASN A 48 6.53 -1.33 -11.83
C ASN A 48 5.26 -1.99 -11.27
N ILE A 49 4.13 -1.27 -11.32
CA ILE A 49 2.79 -1.80 -11.04
C ILE A 49 1.93 -1.82 -12.30
N ALA A 50 1.15 -2.89 -12.48
CA ALA A 50 0.15 -2.97 -13.54
C ALA A 50 -1.25 -2.89 -12.92
N LEU A 51 -2.07 -1.97 -13.41
CA LEU A 51 -3.45 -1.79 -12.96
C LEU A 51 -4.41 -2.31 -14.03
N ILE A 52 -5.10 -3.42 -13.73
CA ILE A 52 -6.05 -4.08 -14.63
C ILE A 52 -7.46 -3.87 -14.07
N PHE A 53 -8.30 -3.17 -14.83
CA PHE A 53 -9.69 -2.90 -14.48
C PHE A 53 -10.61 -3.47 -15.56
N GLU A 54 -11.41 -4.48 -15.21
CA GLU A 54 -12.46 -5.00 -16.09
C GLU A 54 -13.71 -4.09 -16.09
N LYS A 55 -13.94 -3.41 -14.96
CA LYS A 55 -14.95 -2.37 -14.81
C LYS A 55 -14.29 -1.08 -14.36
N ASP A 56 -14.63 0.01 -15.02
CA ASP A 56 -14.04 1.32 -14.73
C ASP A 56 -14.36 1.77 -13.29
N SER A 57 -13.31 2.16 -12.57
CA SER A 57 -13.39 2.78 -11.25
C SER A 57 -12.30 3.82 -11.07
N THR A 58 -12.63 5.09 -11.34
CA THR A 58 -11.68 6.21 -11.23
C THR A 58 -11.10 6.35 -9.83
N ARG A 59 -11.93 6.21 -8.78
CA ARG A 59 -11.47 6.36 -7.39
C ARG A 59 -10.44 5.30 -7.01
N THR A 60 -10.67 4.05 -7.41
CA THR A 60 -9.74 2.95 -7.15
C THR A 60 -8.46 3.14 -7.96
N ARG A 61 -8.57 3.47 -9.25
CA ARG A 61 -7.39 3.72 -10.09
C ARG A 61 -6.51 4.83 -9.51
N CYS A 62 -7.09 5.99 -9.23
CA CYS A 62 -6.35 7.13 -8.69
C CYS A 62 -5.69 6.81 -7.34
N SER A 63 -6.36 6.07 -6.44
CA SER A 63 -5.76 5.74 -5.14
C SER A 63 -4.53 4.83 -5.28
N PHE A 64 -4.56 3.84 -6.17
CA PHE A 64 -3.41 2.96 -6.42
C PHE A 64 -2.29 3.68 -7.16
N GLU A 65 -2.62 4.48 -8.17
CA GLU A 65 -1.66 5.24 -8.98
C GLU A 65 -0.89 6.26 -8.12
N VAL A 66 -1.61 7.07 -7.34
CA VAL A 66 -1.00 8.08 -6.45
C VAL A 66 -0.14 7.39 -5.38
N GLY A 67 -0.67 6.37 -4.71
CA GLY A 67 0.08 5.69 -3.65
C GLY A 67 1.37 5.00 -4.13
N ALA A 68 1.36 4.44 -5.35
CA ALA A 68 2.56 3.84 -5.93
C ALA A 68 3.57 4.91 -6.38
N HIS A 69 3.08 5.96 -7.04
CA HIS A 69 3.91 7.08 -7.49
C HIS A 69 4.61 7.78 -6.31
N ASP A 70 3.90 8.07 -5.21
CA ASP A 70 4.47 8.67 -4.00
C ASP A 70 5.61 7.82 -3.43
N GLN A 71 5.51 6.50 -3.57
CA GLN A 71 6.51 5.54 -3.11
C GLN A 71 7.63 5.28 -4.14
N GLY A 72 7.60 5.95 -5.29
CA GLY A 72 8.64 5.93 -6.32
C GLY A 72 8.58 4.73 -7.28
N ALA A 73 7.43 4.06 -7.36
CA ALA A 73 7.15 3.04 -8.36
C ALA A 73 7.06 3.64 -9.77
#